data_AF-A0A6A6GQ06-F1
#
_entry.id   AF-A0A6A6GQ06-F1
#
_cell.length_a   1.000
_cell.length_b   1.000
_cell.length_c   1.000
_cell.angle_alpha   90.00
_cell.angle_beta   90.00
_cell.angle_gamma   90.00
#
_symmetry.space_group_name_H-M   'P 1'
#
loop_
_entity.id
_entity.type
_entity.pdbx_description
1 polymer ?
#
loop_
_entity_poly.entity_id
_entity_poly.type
_entity_poly.pdbx_seq_one_letter_code
_entity_poly.pdbx_strand_id
1 'polypeptide(L)'
;PAGYTTNFTNQYGSLFANNYITYTQLPTYNISQCAAFCDATSGCQAFNIYFERDPIQDPGSACPNPTSSTMVRCALWGSQVSAAQAGNIGEWRTDFMVVVQGSNGYNKNPIPATVSGFNAPVPLSGAVDVSSITSGRTPFAGAQFYTQSFSPQLCADFCTNTTATNKATARTAGLSSYTPCNFFNALSISVNGLAQGTYCQAYSSDVSS
;
A
#
# COMPACT_ATOMS: atom_id res chain seq x y z
N PRO A 1 -2.43 -1.16 1.46
CA PRO A 1 -1.45 -1.90 2.31
C PRO A 1 -0.04 -1.40 1.96
N ALA A 2 0.96 -1.69 2.78
CA ALA A 2 2.35 -1.32 2.49
C ALA A 2 2.75 -1.74 1.07
N GLY A 3 3.33 -0.82 0.29
CA GLY A 3 3.83 -1.10 -1.06
C GLY A 3 2.78 -1.06 -2.16
N TYR A 4 1.52 -0.73 -1.86
CA TYR A 4 0.45 -0.63 -2.84
C TYR A 4 -0.31 0.68 -2.74
N THR A 5 -0.75 1.20 -3.88
CA THR A 5 -1.68 2.32 -3.98
C THR A 5 -3.08 1.82 -4.29
N THR A 6 -4.07 2.25 -3.51
CA THR A 6 -5.49 2.03 -3.82
C THR A 6 -5.82 2.76 -5.12
N ASN A 7 -6.26 2.02 -6.15
CA ASN A 7 -6.65 2.61 -7.42
C ASN A 7 -8.15 2.86 -7.51
N PHE A 8 -8.96 1.94 -6.97
CA PHE A 8 -10.40 2.11 -6.89
C PHE A 8 -10.97 1.37 -5.68
N THR A 9 -12.14 1.82 -5.25
CA THR A 9 -12.89 1.19 -4.16
C THR A 9 -14.36 1.03 -4.53
N ASN A 10 -15.00 0.03 -3.92
CA ASN A 10 -16.42 -0.21 -3.93
C ASN A 10 -17.05 -0.35 -5.32
N GLN A 11 -16.39 -1.10 -6.21
CA GLN A 11 -16.95 -1.43 -7.51
C GLN A 11 -17.90 -2.63 -7.43
N TYR A 12 -18.92 -2.62 -8.30
CA TYR A 12 -19.99 -3.63 -8.38
C TYR A 12 -19.57 -4.93 -9.11
N GLY A 13 -18.32 -5.03 -9.57
CA GLY A 13 -17.80 -6.19 -10.28
C GLY A 13 -16.34 -6.45 -9.96
N SER A 14 -15.92 -7.70 -10.15
CA SER A 14 -14.51 -8.04 -10.27
C SER A 14 -13.99 -7.58 -11.63
N LEU A 15 -12.70 -7.73 -11.83
CA LEU A 15 -12.06 -7.21 -13.03
C LEU A 15 -12.24 -8.16 -14.22
N PHE A 16 -12.53 -7.56 -15.37
CA PHE A 16 -12.47 -8.16 -16.69
C PHE A 16 -11.36 -7.46 -17.47
N ALA A 17 -10.15 -8.01 -17.41
CA ALA A 17 -8.96 -7.42 -17.99
C ALA A 17 -8.01 -8.49 -18.54
N ASN A 18 -6.99 -8.05 -19.29
CA ASN A 18 -5.89 -8.92 -19.71
C ASN A 18 -4.91 -9.15 -18.55
N ASN A 19 -4.03 -10.15 -18.69
CA ASN A 19 -2.98 -10.49 -17.72
C ASN A 19 -3.50 -10.94 -16.34
N TYR A 20 -4.68 -11.57 -16.30
CA TYR A 20 -5.08 -12.32 -15.11
C TYR A 20 -4.04 -13.41 -14.80
N ILE A 21 -3.61 -13.50 -13.54
CA ILE A 21 -2.64 -14.52 -13.10
C ILE A 21 -3.37 -15.67 -12.42
N THR A 22 -4.02 -15.39 -11.29
CA THR A 22 -4.68 -16.38 -10.44
C THR A 22 -5.56 -15.69 -9.39
N TYR A 23 -6.33 -16.44 -8.61
CA TYR A 23 -6.99 -15.95 -7.41
C TYR A 23 -6.77 -16.91 -6.23
N THR A 24 -6.97 -16.41 -5.02
CA THR A 24 -7.15 -17.23 -3.82
C THR A 24 -8.42 -16.81 -3.08
N GLN A 25 -9.02 -17.75 -2.37
CA GLN A 25 -10.03 -17.44 -1.36
C GLN A 25 -9.34 -17.08 -0.04
N LEU A 26 -9.81 -16.02 0.61
CA LEU A 26 -9.36 -15.61 1.94
C LEU A 26 -10.43 -15.93 2.99
N PRO A 27 -10.05 -16.25 4.24
CA PRO A 27 -11.00 -16.52 5.31
C PRO A 27 -11.77 -15.25 5.74
N THR A 28 -11.14 -14.09 5.63
CA THR A 28 -11.71 -12.78 5.94
C THR A 28 -11.22 -11.75 4.93
N TYR A 29 -11.87 -10.59 4.93
CA TYR A 29 -11.45 -9.46 4.09
C TYR A 29 -10.14 -8.86 4.62
N ASN A 30 -9.01 -9.38 4.12
CA ASN A 30 -7.67 -8.97 4.56
C ASN A 30 -6.82 -8.51 3.37
N ILE A 31 -6.74 -7.19 3.21
CA ILE A 31 -6.00 -6.54 2.13
C ILE A 31 -4.49 -6.83 2.22
N SER A 32 -3.93 -6.88 3.43
CA SER A 32 -2.51 -7.16 3.65
C SER A 32 -2.15 -8.60 3.29
N GLN A 33 -3.04 -9.56 3.57
CA GLN A 33 -2.85 -10.95 3.15
C GLN A 33 -2.93 -11.11 1.62
N CYS A 34 -3.83 -10.38 0.97
CA CYS A 34 -3.91 -10.36 -0.50
C CYS A 34 -2.67 -9.71 -1.14
N ALA A 35 -2.14 -8.63 -0.53
CA ALA A 35 -0.88 -8.02 -0.94
C ALA A 35 0.30 -8.99 -0.80
N ALA A 36 0.42 -9.67 0.34
CA ALA A 36 1.47 -10.68 0.54
C ALA A 36 1.40 -11.82 -0.49
N PHE A 37 0.19 -12.23 -0.88
CA PHE A 37 0.00 -13.20 -1.96
C PHE A 37 0.49 -12.68 -3.31
N CYS A 38 0.20 -11.41 -3.64
CA CYS A 38 0.75 -10.77 -4.83
C CYS A 38 2.27 -10.65 -4.76
N ASP A 39 2.85 -10.26 -3.62
CA ASP A 39 4.30 -10.13 -3.44
C ASP A 39 5.05 -11.46 -3.60
N ALA A 40 4.44 -12.56 -3.16
CA ALA A 40 4.98 -13.90 -3.34
C ALA A 40 4.79 -14.47 -4.77
N THR A 41 3.98 -13.82 -5.60
CA THR A 41 3.62 -14.30 -6.94
C THR A 41 4.43 -13.57 -8.00
N SER A 42 5.30 -14.31 -8.71
CA SER A 42 6.11 -13.76 -9.80
C SER A 42 5.23 -13.07 -10.86
N GLY A 43 5.64 -11.88 -11.27
CA GLY A 43 4.93 -11.08 -12.28
C GLY A 43 3.71 -10.31 -11.76
N CYS A 44 3.28 -10.47 -10.51
CA CYS A 44 2.14 -9.73 -9.98
C CYS A 44 2.43 -8.22 -9.88
N GLN A 45 1.58 -7.41 -10.52
CA GLN A 45 1.65 -5.94 -10.53
C GLN A 45 0.45 -5.29 -9.85
N ALA A 46 -0.64 -6.03 -9.64
CA ALA A 46 -1.83 -5.54 -8.98
C ALA A 46 -2.69 -6.68 -8.45
N PHE A 47 -3.63 -6.34 -7.58
CA PHE A 47 -4.69 -7.25 -7.16
C PHE A 47 -6.01 -6.51 -7.00
N ASN A 48 -7.12 -7.23 -7.10
CA ASN A 48 -8.40 -6.77 -6.57
C ASN A 48 -8.96 -7.78 -5.57
N ILE A 49 -9.55 -7.28 -4.49
CA ILE A 49 -10.16 -8.07 -3.42
C ILE A 49 -11.64 -7.70 -3.32
N TYR A 50 -12.52 -8.70 -3.31
CA TYR A 50 -13.96 -8.55 -3.45
C TYR A 50 -14.73 -9.63 -2.71
N PHE A 51 -16.02 -9.37 -2.47
CA PHE A 51 -16.97 -10.37 -1.98
C PHE A 51 -17.68 -11.02 -3.17
N GLU A 52 -17.84 -12.33 -3.09
CA GLU A 52 -18.55 -13.12 -4.08
C GLU A 52 -19.61 -13.97 -3.38
N ARG A 53 -20.86 -13.86 -3.84
CA ARG A 53 -21.93 -14.80 -3.50
C ARG A 53 -21.70 -16.07 -4.32
N ASP A 54 -21.32 -17.15 -3.67
CA ASP A 54 -21.03 -18.44 -4.29
C ASP A 54 -21.96 -19.51 -3.70
N PRO A 55 -22.39 -20.54 -4.45
CA PRO A 55 -23.24 -21.59 -3.90
C PRO A 55 -22.40 -22.56 -3.05
N ILE A 56 -22.97 -23.07 -1.95
CA ILE A 56 -22.28 -24.04 -1.08
C ILE A 56 -22.01 -25.37 -1.81
N GLN A 57 -22.84 -25.69 -2.80
CA GLN A 57 -22.73 -26.85 -3.67
C GLN A 57 -23.05 -26.44 -5.11
N ASP A 58 -22.47 -27.10 -6.10
CA ASP A 58 -22.67 -26.72 -7.49
C ASP A 58 -24.16 -26.81 -7.90
N PRO A 59 -24.74 -25.75 -8.51
CA PRO A 59 -26.10 -25.79 -9.02
C PRO A 59 -26.28 -26.85 -10.11
N GLY A 60 -27.38 -27.59 -10.05
CA GLY A 60 -27.69 -28.64 -11.01
C GLY A 60 -29.18 -28.98 -11.06
N SER A 61 -29.58 -29.92 -11.91
CA SER A 61 -31.01 -30.22 -12.14
C SER A 61 -31.79 -30.61 -10.87
N ALA A 62 -31.14 -31.30 -9.92
CA ALA A 62 -31.74 -31.69 -8.64
C ALA A 62 -31.74 -30.58 -7.58
N CYS A 63 -30.88 -29.55 -7.73
CA CYS A 63 -30.79 -28.41 -6.83
C CYS A 63 -30.36 -27.17 -7.63
N PRO A 64 -31.30 -26.52 -8.35
CA PRO A 64 -30.97 -25.44 -9.29
C PRO A 64 -30.61 -24.12 -8.58
N ASN A 65 -31.03 -23.95 -7.32
CA ASN A 65 -30.73 -22.78 -6.49
C ASN A 65 -30.32 -23.21 -5.06
N PRO A 66 -29.08 -23.66 -4.87
CA PRO A 66 -28.56 -24.06 -3.57
C PRO A 66 -28.39 -22.88 -2.61
N THR A 67 -28.18 -23.18 -1.33
CA THR A 67 -27.85 -22.16 -0.31
C THR A 67 -26.54 -21.45 -0.69
N SER A 68 -26.52 -20.12 -0.50
CA SER A 68 -25.34 -19.30 -0.78
C SER A 68 -24.40 -19.18 0.42
N SER A 69 -23.12 -19.03 0.12
CA SER A 69 -22.07 -18.53 1.01
C SER A 69 -21.48 -17.24 0.43
N THR A 70 -20.85 -16.44 1.28
CA THR A 70 -20.06 -15.28 0.86
C THR A 70 -18.58 -15.62 0.94
N MET A 71 -17.89 -15.59 -0.19
CA MET A 71 -16.46 -15.80 -0.27
C MET A 71 -15.73 -14.47 -0.42
N VAL A 72 -14.56 -14.35 0.21
CA VAL A 72 -13.63 -13.24 -0.07
C VAL A 72 -12.63 -13.73 -1.09
N ARG A 73 -12.62 -13.11 -2.27
CA ARG A 73 -11.69 -13.44 -3.35
C ARG A 73 -10.59 -12.40 -3.42
N CYS A 74 -9.36 -12.86 -3.61
CA CYS A 74 -8.18 -12.05 -3.90
C CYS A 74 -7.64 -12.48 -5.26
N ALA A 75 -7.86 -11.68 -6.30
CA ALA A 75 -7.41 -11.95 -7.67
C ALA A 75 -6.18 -11.12 -8.03
N LEU A 76 -5.19 -11.75 -8.65
CA LEU A 76 -3.89 -11.19 -9.01
C LEU A 76 -3.79 -10.90 -10.50
N TRP A 77 -3.11 -9.81 -10.83
CA TRP A 77 -2.98 -9.28 -12.19
C TRP A 77 -1.54 -8.92 -12.50
N GLY A 78 -1.09 -9.27 -13.71
CA GLY A 78 0.25 -8.97 -14.23
C GLY A 78 0.39 -7.56 -14.80
N SER A 79 -0.66 -6.74 -14.71
CA SER A 79 -0.65 -5.34 -15.10
C SER A 79 -1.41 -4.49 -14.08
N GLN A 80 -1.19 -3.19 -14.10
CA GLN A 80 -1.97 -2.26 -13.29
C GLN A 80 -3.46 -2.36 -13.63
N VAL A 81 -4.29 -2.16 -12.61
CA VAL A 81 -5.75 -2.24 -12.69
C VAL A 81 -6.42 -0.89 -12.52
N SER A 82 -7.63 -0.76 -13.06
CA SER A 82 -8.46 0.44 -12.95
C SER A 82 -9.95 0.14 -12.77
N ALA A 83 -10.71 1.11 -12.25
CA ALA A 83 -12.15 0.97 -12.05
C ALA A 83 -12.91 0.62 -13.33
N ALA A 84 -12.44 1.10 -14.50
CA ALA A 84 -13.07 0.82 -15.79
C ALA A 84 -13.04 -0.66 -16.18
N GLN A 85 -12.16 -1.45 -15.57
CA GLN A 85 -12.07 -2.89 -15.79
C GLN A 85 -13.06 -3.68 -14.92
N ALA A 86 -13.77 -3.06 -13.96
CA ALA A 86 -14.66 -3.74 -13.02
C ALA A 86 -16.01 -4.16 -13.65
N GLY A 87 -15.95 -4.90 -14.75
CA GLY A 87 -17.11 -5.31 -15.55
C GLY A 87 -17.63 -6.72 -15.27
N ASN A 88 -16.91 -7.54 -14.48
CA ASN A 88 -17.37 -8.89 -14.15
C ASN A 88 -18.30 -8.85 -12.92
N ILE A 89 -19.59 -8.71 -13.17
CA ILE A 89 -20.65 -8.64 -12.15
C ILE A 89 -21.14 -10.03 -11.66
N GLY A 90 -20.53 -11.10 -12.15
CA GLY A 90 -20.95 -12.49 -11.93
C GLY A 90 -21.79 -13.06 -13.07
N GLU A 91 -22.39 -14.21 -12.83
CA GLU A 91 -23.08 -15.02 -13.84
C GLU A 91 -24.23 -15.82 -13.24
N TRP A 92 -25.22 -16.15 -14.07
CA TRP A 92 -26.26 -17.12 -13.70
C TRP A 92 -25.74 -18.54 -13.91
N ARG A 93 -25.88 -19.38 -12.88
CA ARG A 93 -25.65 -20.83 -12.92
C ARG A 93 -26.97 -21.53 -12.59
N THR A 94 -27.68 -22.00 -13.61
CA THR A 94 -29.06 -22.47 -13.47
C THR A 94 -29.93 -21.37 -12.85
N ASP A 95 -30.48 -21.57 -11.64
CA ASP A 95 -31.34 -20.59 -10.96
C ASP A 95 -30.58 -19.84 -9.84
N PHE A 96 -29.26 -19.98 -9.78
CA PHE A 96 -28.39 -19.31 -8.81
C PHE A 96 -27.56 -18.22 -9.49
N MET A 97 -27.70 -16.96 -9.06
CA MET A 97 -26.83 -15.87 -9.50
C MET A 97 -25.57 -15.80 -8.65
N VAL A 98 -24.40 -16.05 -9.23
CA VAL A 98 -23.13 -15.63 -8.64
C VAL A 98 -23.06 -14.12 -8.74
N VAL A 99 -22.80 -13.45 -7.63
CA VAL A 99 -22.78 -11.97 -7.56
C VAL A 99 -21.45 -11.53 -7.00
N VAL A 100 -20.82 -10.55 -7.65
CA VAL A 100 -19.63 -9.87 -7.12
C VAL A 100 -20.02 -8.51 -6.57
N GLN A 101 -19.48 -8.12 -5.41
CA GLN A 101 -19.66 -6.80 -4.81
C GLN A 101 -18.43 -6.34 -4.02
N GLY A 102 -18.34 -5.03 -3.75
CA GLY A 102 -17.33 -4.47 -2.85
C GLY A 102 -15.89 -4.64 -3.35
N SER A 103 -15.71 -4.59 -4.67
CA SER A 103 -14.40 -4.82 -5.30
C SER A 103 -13.50 -3.59 -5.14
N ASN A 104 -12.35 -3.80 -4.52
CA ASN A 104 -11.31 -2.79 -4.32
C ASN A 104 -10.04 -3.23 -5.06
N GLY A 105 -9.43 -2.31 -5.83
CA GLY A 105 -8.25 -2.57 -6.63
C GLY A 105 -7.01 -1.84 -6.12
N TYR A 106 -5.88 -2.53 -6.13
CA TYR A 106 -4.61 -2.06 -5.59
C TYR A 106 -3.48 -2.32 -6.58
N ASN A 107 -2.75 -1.27 -6.94
CA ASN A 107 -1.58 -1.36 -7.82
C ASN A 107 -0.31 -1.40 -6.98
N LYS A 108 0.60 -2.30 -7.33
CA LYS A 108 1.92 -2.38 -6.70
C LYS A 108 2.72 -1.13 -7.04
N ASN A 109 3.31 -0.53 -6.02
CA ASN A 109 4.14 0.65 -6.19
C ASN A 109 5.52 0.21 -6.74
N PRO A 110 6.13 1.00 -7.63
CA PRO A 110 7.52 0.76 -8.01
C PRO A 110 8.41 0.86 -6.77
N ILE A 111 9.37 -0.06 -6.65
CA ILE A 111 10.35 -0.02 -5.56
C ILE A 111 11.25 1.20 -5.81
N PRO A 112 11.34 2.17 -4.88
CA PRO A 112 12.23 3.30 -5.06
C PRO A 112 13.70 2.86 -5.12
N ALA A 113 14.54 3.63 -5.82
CA ALA A 113 15.97 3.36 -5.84
C ALA A 113 16.57 3.47 -4.43
N THR A 114 17.54 2.60 -4.13
CA THR A 114 18.35 2.74 -2.92
C THR A 114 19.23 3.97 -3.03
N VAL A 115 19.25 4.81 -1.99
CA VAL A 115 20.09 6.00 -1.94
C VAL A 115 21.43 5.66 -1.28
N SER A 116 22.53 6.16 -1.83
CA SER A 116 23.86 5.96 -1.26
C SER A 116 23.92 6.39 0.21
N GLY A 117 24.52 5.57 1.07
CA GLY A 117 24.59 5.80 2.51
C GLY A 117 23.35 5.38 3.30
N PHE A 118 22.31 4.86 2.64
CA PHE A 118 21.10 4.33 3.27
C PHE A 118 20.82 2.88 2.85
N ASN A 119 20.06 2.18 3.67
CA ASN A 119 19.57 0.84 3.35
C ASN A 119 18.51 0.89 2.24
N ALA A 120 18.23 -0.26 1.63
CA ALA A 120 17.16 -0.40 0.65
C ALA A 120 15.81 0.03 1.27
N PRO A 121 14.94 0.71 0.50
CA PRO A 121 13.68 1.20 1.03
C PRO A 121 12.75 0.05 1.40
N VAL A 122 12.10 0.18 2.55
CA VAL A 122 11.05 -0.73 3.02
C VAL A 122 9.70 -0.04 2.86
N PRO A 123 8.70 -0.69 2.24
CA PRO A 123 7.38 -0.09 2.09
C PRO A 123 6.68 0.02 3.45
N LEU A 124 6.09 1.18 3.72
CA LEU A 124 5.22 1.42 4.87
C LEU A 124 3.76 1.57 4.44
N SER A 125 2.83 1.29 5.35
CA SER A 125 1.39 1.45 5.10
C SER A 125 0.93 2.91 5.08
N GLY A 126 1.78 3.84 5.52
CA GLY A 126 1.49 5.26 5.57
C GLY A 126 2.61 6.06 6.26
N ALA A 127 2.34 7.35 6.50
CA ALA A 127 3.20 8.18 7.33
C ALA A 127 3.23 7.67 8.76
N VAL A 128 4.39 7.80 9.42
CA VAL A 128 4.55 7.39 10.82
C VAL A 128 4.39 8.62 11.71
N ASP A 129 3.44 8.55 12.64
CA ASP A 129 3.26 9.53 13.70
C ASP A 129 3.93 9.06 14.99
N VAL A 130 4.87 9.86 15.49
CA VAL A 130 5.63 9.61 16.72
C VAL A 130 5.28 10.59 17.83
N SER A 131 4.23 11.40 17.65
CA SER A 131 3.79 12.41 18.62
C SER A 131 3.32 11.81 19.95
N SER A 132 2.88 10.56 19.94
CA SER A 132 2.45 9.82 21.13
C SER A 132 3.61 9.29 21.99
N ILE A 133 4.85 9.36 21.49
CA ILE A 133 6.05 8.92 22.23
C ILE A 133 6.45 10.01 23.23
N THR A 134 6.01 9.84 24.49
CA THR A 134 6.24 10.78 25.59
C THR A 134 7.37 10.38 26.53
N SER A 135 7.86 9.14 26.43
CA SER A 135 8.95 8.62 27.26
C SER A 135 10.26 8.63 26.48
N GLY A 136 11.27 9.33 27.00
CA GLY A 136 12.59 9.45 26.36
C GLY A 136 12.66 10.60 25.35
N ARG A 137 13.63 10.53 24.42
CA ARG A 137 13.74 11.51 23.33
C ARG A 137 12.81 11.11 22.19
N THR A 138 11.89 12.00 21.82
CA THR A 138 11.06 11.83 20.63
C THR A 138 11.98 11.64 19.42
N PRO A 139 11.80 10.58 18.60
CA PRO A 139 12.75 10.25 17.55
C PRO A 139 12.70 11.24 16.38
N PHE A 140 11.67 12.10 16.30
CA PHE A 140 11.49 13.07 15.22
C PHE A 140 12.62 14.11 15.15
N ALA A 141 13.25 14.22 13.98
CA ALA A 141 14.34 15.16 13.70
C ALA A 141 13.91 16.32 12.77
N GLY A 142 12.74 16.21 12.13
CA GLY A 142 12.17 17.27 11.28
C GLY A 142 11.38 16.72 10.10
N ALA A 143 10.74 17.62 9.35
CA ALA A 143 10.07 17.28 8.11
C ALA A 143 10.21 18.40 7.08
N GLN A 144 10.13 18.05 5.81
CA GLN A 144 10.20 18.99 4.69
C GLN A 144 9.32 18.56 3.53
N PHE A 145 8.66 19.52 2.90
CA PHE A 145 7.89 19.30 1.68
C PHE A 145 8.60 19.91 0.47
N TYR A 146 8.65 19.16 -0.62
CA TYR A 146 9.18 19.58 -1.89
C TYR A 146 8.09 19.42 -2.95
N THR A 147 7.82 20.46 -3.74
CA THR A 147 6.89 20.41 -4.90
C THR A 147 7.41 19.58 -6.08
N GLN A 148 8.57 18.94 -5.92
CA GLN A 148 9.20 18.07 -6.91
C GLN A 148 8.57 16.67 -6.88
N SER A 149 8.63 15.98 -8.02
CA SER A 149 8.24 14.57 -8.15
C SER A 149 8.88 13.69 -7.07
N PHE A 150 8.19 12.60 -6.73
CA PHE A 150 8.66 11.65 -5.72
C PHE A 150 10.13 11.27 -5.91
N SER A 151 10.96 11.63 -4.93
CA SER A 151 12.39 11.35 -4.94
C SER A 151 12.92 11.03 -3.54
N PRO A 152 13.35 9.77 -3.29
CA PRO A 152 14.02 9.43 -2.04
C PRO A 152 15.31 10.22 -1.80
N GLN A 153 15.98 10.68 -2.87
CA GLN A 153 17.20 11.48 -2.78
C GLN A 153 16.95 12.80 -2.04
N LEU A 154 15.82 13.48 -2.30
CA LEU A 154 15.48 14.72 -1.60
C LEU A 154 15.38 14.49 -0.09
N CYS A 155 14.84 13.35 0.33
CA CYS A 155 14.70 13.02 1.74
C CYS A 155 16.02 12.58 2.37
N ALA A 156 16.90 11.90 1.62
CA ALA A 156 18.25 11.57 2.05
C ALA A 156 19.13 12.82 2.22
N ASP A 157 19.03 13.78 1.30
CA ASP A 157 19.73 15.06 1.37
C ASP A 157 19.22 15.88 2.56
N PHE A 158 17.90 15.93 2.74
CA PHE A 158 17.27 16.55 3.91
C PHE A 158 17.75 15.92 5.22
N CYS A 159 17.80 14.59 5.29
CA CYS A 159 18.29 13.85 6.46
C CYS A 159 19.76 14.19 6.76
N THR A 160 20.62 14.15 5.75
CA THR A 160 22.04 14.47 5.87
C THR A 160 22.26 15.92 6.33
N ASN A 161 21.53 16.86 5.74
CA ASN A 161 21.62 18.29 6.09
C ASN A 161 21.08 18.57 7.50
N THR A 162 20.00 17.88 7.91
CA THR A 162 19.46 17.95 9.27
C THR A 162 20.52 17.52 10.29
N THR A 163 21.21 16.40 10.05
CA THR A 163 22.32 15.93 10.90
C THR A 163 23.45 16.96 10.97
N ALA A 164 23.89 17.51 9.84
CA ALA A 164 24.97 18.49 9.79
C ALA A 164 24.61 19.78 10.54
N THR A 165 23.40 20.29 10.33
CA THR A 165 22.87 21.49 10.98
C THR A 165 22.76 21.31 12.48
N ASN A 166 22.13 20.21 12.93
CA ASN A 166 21.96 19.94 14.37
C ASN A 166 23.31 19.80 15.08
N LYS A 167 24.29 19.15 14.42
CA LYS A 167 25.65 19.03 14.93
C LYS A 167 26.37 20.37 15.03
N ALA A 168 26.23 21.24 14.04
CA ALA A 168 26.81 22.59 14.05
C ALA A 168 26.19 23.46 15.15
N THR A 169 24.86 23.47 15.26
CA THR A 169 24.14 24.21 16.32
C THR A 169 24.54 23.74 17.71
N ALA A 170 24.62 22.43 17.94
CA ALA A 170 25.05 21.89 19.23
C ALA A 170 26.47 22.33 19.61
N ARG A 171 27.41 22.34 18.64
CA ARG A 171 28.78 22.83 18.86
C ARG A 171 28.80 24.31 19.24
N THR A 172 28.07 25.16 18.53
CA THR A 172 27.97 26.59 18.84
C THR A 172 27.37 26.83 20.23
N ALA A 173 26.42 25.99 20.64
CA ALA A 173 25.79 26.05 21.96
C ALA A 173 26.61 25.36 23.08
N GLY A 174 27.79 24.80 22.79
CA GLY A 174 28.61 24.08 23.77
C GLY A 174 28.01 22.76 24.26
N LEU A 175 27.05 22.18 23.52
CA LEU A 175 26.39 20.93 23.87
C LEU A 175 27.22 19.71 23.46
N SER A 176 27.24 18.68 24.30
CA SER A 176 27.93 17.41 24.05
C SER A 176 27.12 16.40 23.22
N SER A 177 25.85 16.72 22.91
CA SER A 177 24.97 15.85 22.13
C SER A 177 24.09 16.65 21.17
N TYR A 178 23.64 16.00 20.10
CA TYR A 178 22.70 16.54 19.10
C TYR A 178 21.76 15.44 18.62
N THR A 179 20.66 15.80 17.98
CA THR A 179 19.74 14.85 17.34
C THR A 179 20.14 14.63 15.89
N PRO A 180 20.71 13.46 15.52
CA PRO A 180 20.95 13.14 14.11
C PRO A 180 19.65 12.74 13.42
N CYS A 181 19.66 12.79 12.09
CA CYS A 181 18.78 11.97 11.28
C CYS A 181 19.53 10.70 10.85
N ASN A 182 18.99 9.55 11.25
CA ASN A 182 19.49 8.21 10.91
C ASN A 182 18.50 7.43 10.02
N PHE A 183 17.23 7.85 10.00
CA PHE A 183 16.14 7.23 9.26
C PHE A 183 15.29 8.32 8.61
N PHE A 184 14.71 8.04 7.45
CA PHE A 184 13.72 8.93 6.85
C PHE A 184 12.58 8.15 6.18
N ASN A 185 11.39 8.75 6.19
CA ASN A 185 10.29 8.36 5.33
C ASN A 185 10.24 9.30 4.13
N ALA A 186 10.04 8.73 2.95
CA ALA A 186 9.73 9.48 1.73
C ALA A 186 8.31 9.15 1.30
N LEU A 187 7.48 10.18 1.15
CA LEU A 187 6.07 10.05 0.78
C LEU A 187 5.77 10.84 -0.49
N SER A 188 4.98 10.25 -1.38
CA SER A 188 4.34 10.98 -2.47
C SER A 188 3.01 11.51 -1.98
N ILE A 189 2.88 12.83 -1.85
CA ILE A 189 1.64 13.47 -1.42
C ILE A 189 0.76 13.73 -2.63
N SER A 190 -0.53 13.41 -2.51
CA SER A 190 -1.54 13.71 -3.51
C SER A 190 -2.79 14.30 -2.88
N VAL A 191 -3.44 15.24 -3.57
CA VAL A 191 -4.74 15.79 -3.20
C VAL A 191 -5.72 15.44 -4.31
N ASN A 192 -6.82 14.75 -3.96
CA ASN A 192 -7.82 14.29 -4.93
C ASN A 192 -7.22 13.49 -6.12
N GLY A 193 -6.21 12.66 -5.84
CA GLY A 193 -5.49 11.88 -6.86
C GLY A 193 -4.46 12.67 -7.69
N LEU A 194 -4.33 13.98 -7.48
CA LEU A 194 -3.32 14.81 -8.14
C LEU A 194 -2.06 14.89 -7.29
N ALA A 195 -0.93 14.42 -7.83
CA ALA A 195 0.38 14.49 -7.17
C ALA A 195 0.77 15.95 -6.86
N GLN A 196 1.16 16.19 -5.61
CA GLN A 196 1.58 17.51 -5.10
C GLN A 196 3.09 17.61 -4.95
N GLY A 197 3.75 16.52 -4.53
CA GLY A 197 5.19 16.50 -4.36
C GLY A 197 5.70 15.45 -3.38
N THR A 198 6.98 15.55 -3.05
CA THR A 198 7.69 14.70 -2.08
C THR A 198 7.61 15.29 -0.69
N TYR A 199 7.12 14.51 0.27
CA TYR A 199 7.20 14.85 1.69
C TYR A 199 8.19 13.94 2.40
N CYS A 200 9.10 14.55 3.15
CA CYS A 200 10.18 13.89 3.86
C CYS A 200 9.97 14.03 5.36
N GLN A 201 10.06 12.93 6.10
CA GLN A 201 10.09 12.91 7.56
C GLN A 201 11.41 12.31 8.02
N ALA A 202 12.14 13.00 8.88
CA ALA A 202 13.44 12.59 9.40
C ALA A 202 13.33 12.11 10.84
N TYR A 203 14.03 11.03 11.17
CA TYR A 203 14.03 10.41 12.49
C TYR A 203 15.44 10.03 12.94
N SER A 204 15.69 10.06 14.25
CA SER A 204 16.95 9.68 14.89
C SER A 204 17.08 8.18 15.16
N SER A 205 15.98 7.43 15.10
CA SER A 205 15.92 5.97 15.22
C SER A 205 14.89 5.39 14.25
N ASP A 206 14.88 4.06 14.12
CA ASP A 206 13.84 3.36 13.37
C ASP A 206 12.48 3.58 14.03
N VAL A 207 11.47 3.83 13.21
CA VAL A 207 10.07 4.07 13.62
C VAL A 207 9.10 3.29 12.73
N SER A 208 9.58 2.29 11.99
CA SER A 208 8.78 1.52 11.03
C SER A 208 7.83 0.49 11.66
N SER A 209 7.91 0.26 12.97
CA SER A 209 7.13 -0.74 13.74
C SER A 209 5.91 -0.17 14.44
#